data_AF-A0A6V7U4T0-F1
#
_entry.id   AF-A0A6V7U4T0-F1
#
_cell.length_a   1.000
_cell.length_b   1.000
_cell.length_c   1.000
_cell.angle_alpha   90.00
_cell.angle_beta   90.00
_cell.angle_gamma   90.00
#
_symmetry.space_group_name_H-M   'P 1'
#
loop_
_entity.id
_entity.type
_entity.pdbx_description
1 polymer ?
#
loop_
_entity_poly.entity_id
_entity_poly.type
_entity_poly.pdbx_seq_one_letter_code
_entity_poly.pdbx_strand_id
1 'polypeptide(L)'
;MRDPEQFWTDFGLRSISTLSPYYFTWNSKSGSPYWRGPVWINMNYFAIAALKHYSLIDGPFKEEAGRLHFELRDNLLKNVAMQYEKTGFLWETYNDKNGQGEGNHPFTGWTTLILKILSNTY
;
A
#
# COMPACT_ATOMS: atom_id res chain seq x y z
N MET A 1 -10.25 -0.60 -8.44
CA MET A 1 -8.99 -0.66 -7.66
C MET A 1 -8.28 -2.02 -7.73
N ARG A 2 -9.00 -3.14 -7.84
CA ARG A 2 -8.44 -4.51 -7.79
C ARG A 2 -7.63 -4.94 -9.01
N ASP A 3 -7.62 -4.13 -10.06
CA ASP A 3 -6.94 -4.41 -11.31
C ASP A 3 -5.40 -4.37 -11.13
N PRO A 4 -4.70 -5.51 -11.35
CA PRO A 4 -3.25 -5.59 -11.22
C PRO A 4 -2.51 -4.79 -12.31
N GLU A 5 -3.14 -4.55 -13.47
CA GLU A 5 -2.61 -3.70 -14.54
C GLU A 5 -2.79 -2.20 -14.25
N GLN A 6 -3.28 -1.85 -13.06
CA GLN A 6 -3.37 -0.48 -12.59
C GLN A 6 -2.70 -0.34 -11.23
N PHE A 7 -3.45 -0.49 -10.14
CA PHE A 7 -3.00 -0.12 -8.80
C PHE A 7 -2.67 -1.32 -7.92
N TRP A 8 -3.27 -2.48 -8.16
CA TRP A 8 -3.22 -3.58 -7.22
C TRP A 8 -1.93 -4.39 -7.31
N THR A 9 -1.34 -4.71 -6.16
CA THR A 9 -0.16 -5.59 -6.04
C THR A 9 -0.32 -6.54 -4.87
N ASP A 10 0.56 -7.53 -4.79
CA ASP A 10 0.67 -8.44 -3.64
C ASP A 10 1.29 -7.76 -2.40
N PHE A 11 1.69 -6.50 -2.51
CA PHE A 11 2.37 -5.71 -1.46
C PHE A 11 1.55 -4.49 -1.00
N GLY A 12 0.44 -4.19 -1.67
CA GLY A 12 -0.41 -3.01 -1.43
C GLY A 12 -0.83 -2.29 -2.72
N LEU A 13 -1.42 -1.11 -2.61
CA LEU A 13 -1.76 -0.25 -3.74
C LEU A 13 -0.57 0.62 -4.15
N ARG A 14 -0.30 0.68 -5.45
CA ARG A 14 0.63 1.63 -6.08
C ARG A 14 0.17 3.06 -5.89
N SER A 15 1.12 3.99 -5.81
CA SER A 15 0.82 5.42 -5.79
C SER A 15 0.25 5.95 -7.11
N ILE A 16 0.51 5.27 -8.23
CA ILE A 16 -0.04 5.58 -9.55
C ILE A 16 -0.28 4.29 -10.35
N SER A 17 -1.21 4.33 -11.29
CA SER A 17 -1.48 3.22 -12.22
C SER A 17 -0.26 2.93 -13.10
N THR A 18 0.01 1.66 -13.37
CA THR A 18 1.02 1.22 -14.35
C THR A 18 0.72 1.65 -15.78
N LEU A 19 -0.53 2.00 -16.09
CA LEU A 19 -0.92 2.56 -17.39
C LEU A 19 -0.58 4.06 -17.53
N SER A 20 -0.17 4.72 -16.44
CA SER A 20 0.22 6.12 -16.50
C SER A 20 1.54 6.27 -17.26
N PRO A 21 1.68 7.27 -18.15
CA PRO A 21 2.97 7.62 -18.73
C PRO A 21 3.98 8.10 -17.68
N TYR A 22 3.55 8.33 -16.43
CA TYR A 22 4.40 8.71 -15.33
C TYR A 22 4.86 7.54 -14.44
N TYR A 23 4.42 6.31 -14.69
CA TYR A 23 4.84 5.15 -13.91
C TYR A 23 6.36 4.94 -14.02
N PHE A 24 7.06 4.96 -12.88
CA PHE A 24 8.52 4.95 -12.72
C PHE A 24 9.32 5.95 -13.57
N THR A 25 8.70 7.04 -14.03
CA THR A 25 9.44 8.06 -14.76
C THR A 25 10.09 9.07 -13.83
N TRP A 26 11.32 9.44 -14.16
CA TRP A 26 12.06 10.47 -13.43
C TRP A 26 11.49 11.86 -13.73
N ASN A 27 11.45 12.72 -12.72
CA ASN A 27 11.00 14.11 -12.88
C ASN A 27 12.13 15.04 -13.34
N SER A 28 13.37 14.69 -13.03
CA SER A 28 14.59 15.38 -13.46
C SER A 28 15.78 14.41 -13.37
N LYS A 29 17.00 14.86 -13.70
CA LYS A 29 18.22 14.05 -13.55
C LYS A 29 18.46 13.53 -12.11
N SER A 30 17.93 14.23 -11.11
CA SER A 30 18.04 13.86 -9.69
C SER A 30 16.68 13.59 -9.02
N GLY A 31 15.57 13.79 -9.72
CA GLY A 31 14.21 13.57 -9.21
C GLY A 31 13.74 12.16 -9.50
N SER A 32 14.06 11.23 -8.60
CA SER A 32 13.64 9.82 -8.69
C SER A 32 12.10 9.68 -8.63
N PRO A 33 11.54 8.58 -9.17
CA PRO A 33 10.10 8.34 -9.17
C PRO A 33 9.57 8.03 -7.76
N TYR A 34 9.21 9.07 -7.00
CA TYR A 34 8.85 8.94 -5.59
C TYR A 34 7.39 8.52 -5.37
N TRP A 35 6.43 9.34 -5.82
CA TRP A 35 5.00 9.01 -5.85
C TRP A 35 4.55 8.45 -7.20
N ARG A 36 5.44 7.75 -7.91
CA ARG A 36 5.23 7.29 -9.29
C ARG A 36 5.29 5.76 -9.44
N GLY A 37 4.82 5.01 -8.45
CA GLY A 37 4.82 3.55 -8.48
C GLY A 37 4.83 2.93 -7.09
N PRO A 38 5.76 3.34 -6.19
CA PRO A 38 5.92 2.73 -4.88
C PRO A 38 4.63 2.67 -4.06
N VAL A 39 4.57 1.70 -3.15
CA VAL A 39 3.49 1.48 -2.19
C VAL A 39 3.78 2.29 -0.93
N TRP A 40 2.81 3.13 -0.54
CA TRP A 40 2.90 3.99 0.65
C TRP A 40 1.84 3.59 1.69
N ILE A 41 2.27 3.40 2.94
CA ILE A 41 1.39 2.88 4.01
C ILE A 41 0.29 3.87 4.40
N ASN A 42 0.56 5.18 4.41
CA ASN A 42 -0.43 6.19 4.75
C ASN A 42 -1.65 6.18 3.80
N MET A 43 -1.43 6.14 2.49
CA MET A 43 -2.54 6.11 1.52
C MET A 43 -3.25 4.77 1.52
N ASN A 44 -2.51 3.68 1.70
CA ASN A 44 -3.09 2.34 1.84
C ASN A 44 -3.94 2.21 3.12
N TYR A 45 -3.53 2.83 4.23
CA TYR A 45 -4.33 2.90 5.45
C TYR A 45 -5.71 3.52 5.17
N PHE A 46 -5.76 4.68 4.52
CA PHE A 46 -7.04 5.31 4.19
C PHE A 46 -7.89 4.47 3.24
N ALA A 47 -7.28 3.81 2.26
CA ALA A 47 -8.01 2.91 1.36
C ALA A 47 -8.62 1.71 2.11
N ILE A 48 -7.86 1.07 3.00
CA ILE A 48 -8.35 -0.05 3.83
C ILE A 48 -9.47 0.41 4.77
N ALA A 49 -9.31 1.59 5.38
CA ALA A 49 -10.32 2.19 6.25
C ALA A 49 -11.63 2.48 5.50
N ALA A 50 -11.54 3.05 4.29
CA ALA A 50 -12.70 3.30 3.45
C ALA A 50 -13.39 2.00 3.02
N LEU A 51 -12.63 0.98 2.60
CA LEU A 51 -13.18 -0.33 2.27
C LEU A 51 -13.90 -0.96 3.47
N LYS A 52 -13.34 -0.82 4.68
CA LYS A 52 -14.00 -1.26 5.91
C LYS A 52 -15.33 -0.53 6.11
N HIS A 53 -15.33 0.80 5.99
CA HIS A 53 -16.53 1.61 6.13
C HIS A 53 -17.63 1.18 5.14
N TYR A 54 -17.31 1.05 3.85
CA TYR A 54 -18.29 0.64 2.84
C TYR A 54 -18.73 -0.81 2.97
N SER A 55 -17.93 -1.68 3.59
CA SER A 55 -18.36 -3.05 3.92
C SER A 55 -19.46 -3.13 5.00
N LEU A 56 -19.70 -2.04 5.72
CA LEU A 56 -20.69 -1.95 6.79
C LEU A 56 -21.99 -1.26 6.35
N ILE A 57 -21.97 -0.56 5.22
CA ILE A 57 -23.13 0.15 4.67
C ILE A 57 -23.83 -0.75 3.67
N ASP A 58 -25.16 -0.80 3.73
CA ASP A 58 -25.95 -1.53 2.76
C ASP A 58 -25.86 -0.89 1.37
N GLY A 59 -25.59 -1.72 0.37
CA GLY A 59 -25.42 -1.28 -1.01
C GLY A 59 -24.86 -2.39 -1.89
N PRO A 60 -24.88 -2.21 -3.21
CA PRO A 60 -24.50 -3.24 -4.18
C PRO A 60 -23.02 -3.65 -4.09
N PHE A 61 -22.17 -2.84 -3.47
CA PHE A 61 -20.73 -3.08 -3.35
C PHE A 61 -20.28 -3.47 -1.94
N LYS A 62 -21.20 -3.70 -1.00
CA LYS A 62 -20.89 -4.01 0.41
C LYS A 62 -19.97 -5.24 0.53
N GLU A 63 -20.36 -6.34 -0.10
CA GLU A 63 -19.61 -7.61 -0.07
C GLU A 63 -18.24 -7.46 -0.72
N GLU A 64 -18.19 -6.80 -1.88
CA GLU A 64 -16.94 -6.54 -2.60
C GLU A 64 -15.98 -5.66 -1.78
N ALA A 65 -16.50 -4.61 -1.13
CA ALA A 65 -15.70 -3.75 -0.24
C ALA A 65 -15.13 -4.55 0.94
N GLY A 66 -15.91 -5.45 1.53
CA GLY A 66 -15.46 -6.35 2.60
C GLY A 66 -14.35 -7.30 2.15
N ARG A 67 -14.51 -7.92 0.97
CA ARG A 67 -13.50 -8.80 0.38
C ARG A 67 -12.19 -8.05 0.12
N LEU A 68 -12.26 -6.91 -0.58
CA LEU A 68 -11.10 -6.09 -0.90
C LEU A 68 -10.40 -5.53 0.34
N HIS A 69 -11.16 -5.20 1.39
CA HIS A 69 -10.60 -4.79 2.68
C HIS A 69 -9.67 -5.87 3.25
N PHE A 70 -10.13 -7.12 3.30
CA PHE A 70 -9.33 -8.22 3.85
C PHE A 70 -8.12 -8.55 2.97
N GLU A 71 -8.28 -8.61 1.64
CA GLU A 71 -7.18 -8.89 0.72
C GLU A 71 -6.08 -7.82 0.79
N LEU A 72 -6.46 -6.55 0.71
CA LEU A 72 -5.47 -5.46 0.74
C LEU A 72 -4.74 -5.40 2.08
N ARG A 73 -5.49 -5.54 3.18
CA ARG A 73 -4.93 -5.62 4.54
C ARG A 73 -3.89 -6.73 4.66
N ASP A 74 -4.21 -7.93 4.19
CA ASP A 74 -3.33 -9.09 4.29
C ASP A 74 -2.05 -8.92 3.46
N ASN A 75 -2.16 -8.41 2.23
CA ASN A 75 -1.01 -8.10 1.37
C ASN A 75 -0.01 -7.14 2.06
N LEU A 76 -0.51 -6.04 2.63
CA LEU A 76 0.31 -5.06 3.34
C LEU A 76 0.95 -5.63 4.60
N LEU A 77 0.18 -6.33 5.45
CA LEU A 77 0.70 -6.91 6.69
C LEU A 77 1.78 -7.94 6.41
N LYS A 78 1.55 -8.84 5.45
CA LYS A 78 2.53 -9.85 5.04
C LYS A 78 3.82 -9.22 4.55
N ASN A 79 3.74 -8.24 3.65
CA ASN A 79 4.94 -7.61 3.11
C ASN A 79 5.72 -6.84 4.18
N VAL A 80 5.05 -5.99 4.97
CA VAL A 80 5.73 -5.22 6.02
C VAL A 80 6.36 -6.13 7.07
N ALA A 81 5.67 -7.20 7.50
CA ALA A 81 6.22 -8.17 8.44
C ALA A 81 7.46 -8.88 7.86
N MET A 82 7.39 -9.33 6.61
CA MET A 82 8.52 -9.97 5.92
C MET A 82 9.73 -9.03 5.79
N GLN A 83 9.51 -7.76 5.40
CA GLN A 83 10.61 -6.79 5.31
C GLN A 83 11.20 -6.48 6.68
N TYR A 84 10.35 -6.36 7.71
CA TYR A 84 10.82 -6.13 9.08
C TYR A 84 11.64 -7.32 9.59
N GLU A 85 11.19 -8.55 9.38
CA GLU A 85 11.93 -9.76 9.75
C GLU A 85 13.28 -9.85 9.01
N LYS A 86 13.28 -9.56 7.71
CA LYS A 86 14.49 -9.65 6.87
C LYS A 86 15.51 -8.55 7.16
N THR A 87 15.07 -7.34 7.48
CA THR A 87 15.94 -6.15 7.52
C THR A 87 16.06 -5.50 8.89
N GLY A 88 15.16 -5.81 9.83
CA GLY A 88 15.05 -5.14 11.13
C GLY A 88 14.41 -3.76 11.08
N PHE A 89 13.92 -3.30 9.93
CA PHE A 89 13.44 -1.92 9.74
C PHE A 89 12.03 -1.83 9.16
N LEU A 90 11.35 -0.75 9.55
CA LEU A 90 10.23 -0.20 8.82
C LEU A 90 10.74 0.83 7.81
N TRP A 91 10.21 0.79 6.60
CA TRP A 91 10.64 1.62 5.48
C TRP A 91 9.60 2.68 5.13
N GLU A 92 10.05 3.76 4.50
CA GLU A 92 9.18 4.86 4.05
C GLU A 92 8.20 4.40 2.97
N THR A 93 8.71 3.61 2.00
CA THR A 93 7.96 3.03 0.90
C THR A 93 8.32 1.58 0.67
N TYR A 94 7.49 0.88 -0.09
CA TYR A 94 7.75 -0.49 -0.54
C TYR A 94 7.65 -0.57 -2.06
N ASN A 95 8.55 -1.31 -2.68
CA ASN A 95 8.57 -1.53 -4.11
C ASN A 95 7.33 -2.31 -4.56
N ASP A 96 6.68 -1.88 -5.63
CA ASP A 96 5.42 -2.45 -6.11
C ASP A 96 5.58 -3.78 -6.87
N LYS A 97 6.81 -4.13 -7.27
CA LYS A 97 7.12 -5.36 -8.04
C LYS A 97 7.65 -6.48 -7.17
N ASN A 98 8.40 -6.16 -6.12
CA ASN A 98 9.07 -7.16 -5.28
C ASN A 98 8.85 -6.97 -3.77
N GLY A 99 8.11 -5.94 -3.36
CA GLY A 99 7.79 -5.68 -1.96
C GLY A 99 8.96 -5.16 -1.11
N GLN A 100 10.15 -5.00 -1.68
CA GLN A 100 11.34 -4.55 -0.95
C GLN A 100 11.12 -3.17 -0.32
N GLY A 101 11.54 -3.00 0.93
CA GLY A 101 11.59 -1.69 1.57
C GLY A 101 12.56 -0.73 0.86
N GLU A 102 12.11 0.49 0.60
CA GLU A 102 12.84 1.52 -0.12
C GLU A 102 12.78 2.87 0.61
N GLY A 103 13.73 3.76 0.27
CA GLY A 103 13.80 5.10 0.84
C GLY A 103 14.37 5.15 2.26
N ASN A 104 13.88 6.11 3.05
CA ASN A 104 14.37 6.34 4.41
C ASN A 104 14.02 5.17 5.34
N HIS A 105 14.98 4.83 6.22
CA HIS A 105 14.82 3.84 7.29
C HIS A 105 15.80 4.17 8.44
N PRO A 106 15.45 3.91 9.71
CA PRO A 106 14.13 3.48 10.17
C PRO A 106 13.07 4.56 9.93
N PHE A 107 11.93 4.17 9.37
CA PHE A 107 10.80 5.07 9.14
C PHE A 107 9.63 4.67 10.03
N THR A 108 9.75 4.96 11.33
CA THR A 108 8.63 4.86 12.29
C THR A 108 7.73 6.10 12.22
N GLY A 109 7.58 6.70 11.04
CA GLY A 109 6.60 7.74 10.73
C GLY A 109 5.23 7.11 10.44
N TRP A 110 4.60 7.51 9.34
CA TRP A 110 3.29 6.95 8.96
C TRP A 110 3.28 5.44 8.71
N THR A 111 4.43 4.80 8.48
CA THR A 111 4.50 3.34 8.34
C THR A 111 4.04 2.62 9.62
N THR A 112 4.06 3.29 10.78
CA THR A 112 3.49 2.76 12.04
C THR A 112 1.97 2.59 12.00
N LEU A 113 1.26 3.18 11.04
CA LEU A 113 -0.17 2.89 10.78
C LEU A 113 -0.42 1.41 10.45
N ILE A 114 0.62 0.63 10.11
CA ILE A 114 0.51 -0.83 9.99
C ILE A 114 -0.03 -1.48 11.26
N LEU A 115 0.23 -0.91 12.45
CA LEU A 115 -0.31 -1.39 13.72
C LEU A 115 -1.83 -1.19 13.82
N LYS A 116 -2.34 -0.06 13.32
CA LYS A 116 -3.79 0.22 13.23
C LYS A 116 -4.47 -0.74 12.25
N ILE A 117 -3.83 -1.01 11.12
CA ILE A 117 -4.28 -2.02 10.14
C ILE A 117 -4.29 -3.42 10.79
N LEU A 118 -3.24 -3.77 11.53
CA LEU A 118 -3.14 -5.06 12.23
C LEU A 118 -4.26 -5.24 13.25
N SER A 119 -4.51 -4.23 14.10
CA SER A 119 -5.58 -4.24 15.10
C SER A 119 -6.97 -4.02 14.50
N ASN A 120 -7.08 -3.85 13.18
CA ASN A 120 -8.33 -3.56 12.47
C ASN A 120 -9.08 -2.35 13.05
N THR A 121 -8.33 -1.33 13.47
CA THR A 121 -8.84 -0.11 14.10
C THR A 121 -8.52 1.08 13.21
N TYR A 122 -9.54 1.75 12.67
CA TYR A 122 -9.39 2.84 11.69
C TYR A 122 -9.93 4.17 12.20
#